data_AF-A0A151Z9V7-F1
#
_entry.id   AF-A0A151Z9V7-F1
#
_cell.length_a   1.000
_cell.length_b   1.000
_cell.length_c   1.000
_cell.angle_alpha   90.00
_cell.angle_beta   90.00
_cell.angle_gamma   90.00
#
_symmetry.space_group_name_H-M   'P 1'
#
loop_
_entity.id
_entity.type
_entity.pdbx_description
1 polymer ?
#
loop_
_entity_poly.entity_id
_entity_poly.type
_entity_poly.pdbx_seq_one_letter_code
_entity_poly.pdbx_strand_id
1 'polypeptide(L)'
;MMAETNEPETDPISEAVGFIENILSNNSDQQYQGLKGLMLCSTSHVVELFKNPSFYYHIKRHPNHKFTHLSTSSNSQQQQSGIGVTSPTSSSTTDSSSDSSPSTSPKSSPPNNSCSSPSSNHSSSPTSSPPKYSEIDLGRLKKKKRSHIKNLIDLCLSETKKVQSAALRLLWHLSAQADLKVLLFEEGVLDKLKMLMVNDEKYNFELDSRQNGVHRSEVQLASSAILQNITEYKFERGEINPNQVKIVNEGIVELILLPRSKSQDKRVQFLTTLTIANLSMNEENHQVLDRCQAFDFVEQFVTTNSLHMDLVCHWITLQPHIPLLHSKYPQVQLFALYCLYNLMRNDQYKVEVWKGLSVNNGVQSIFLLLHSSHPKVVELARKIADQLQIEEPSVTVNTTKIGTDLKKLFNNSEFSDVCFVCDDKKLYAHKAICASRCEQMRAMFTWGRESKEQEITLPHIPYQAMYGVLEYIYCGLATINWENACDLLQWADFFSLAGLKSSCEFYLWHYIDLENAPIILSVADRYRCIQLRNVCANFVIRNWDKIKDTENWINQVSPDIKDFILDKIYSLITCSCGCVCNCIDDSTNPKPLDAES
;
A
#
# COMPACT_ATOMS: atom_id res chain seq x y z
N MET A 1 -18.76 40.41 36.70
CA MET A 1 -19.05 40.33 35.25
C MET A 1 -17.74 40.48 34.49
N MET A 2 -17.14 39.37 34.08
CA MET A 2 -16.37 39.30 32.85
C MET A 2 -16.98 38.14 32.07
N ALA A 3 -17.38 38.39 30.83
CA ALA A 3 -17.96 37.35 29.99
C ALA A 3 -16.80 36.56 29.37
N GLU A 4 -16.66 35.29 29.75
CA GLU A 4 -15.86 34.35 28.99
C GLU A 4 -16.55 34.16 27.64
N THR A 5 -15.97 34.73 26.58
CA THR A 5 -16.39 34.46 25.21
C THR A 5 -15.98 33.05 24.82
N ASN A 6 -16.83 32.09 25.17
CA ASN A 6 -16.79 30.74 24.61
C ASN A 6 -17.10 30.82 23.11
N GLU A 7 -16.09 31.12 22.30
CA GLU A 7 -16.15 30.82 20.87
C GLU A 7 -16.21 29.28 20.71
N PRO A 8 -17.25 28.73 20.06
CA PRO A 8 -17.40 27.29 19.93
C PRO A 8 -16.35 26.74 18.95
N GLU A 9 -15.36 26.02 19.48
CA GLU A 9 -14.32 25.31 18.72
C GLU A 9 -14.92 24.68 17.44
N THR A 10 -14.36 25.07 16.30
CA THR A 10 -14.80 24.60 15.00
C THR A 10 -14.17 23.25 14.70
N ASP A 11 -15.00 22.28 14.31
CA ASP A 11 -14.54 20.95 13.91
C ASP A 11 -13.52 21.06 12.76
N PRO A 12 -12.34 20.41 12.84
CA PRO A 12 -11.29 20.49 11.81
C PRO A 12 -11.74 20.08 10.40
N ILE A 13 -12.74 19.20 10.27
CA ILE A 13 -13.29 18.82 8.95
C ILE A 13 -14.16 19.96 8.41
N SER A 14 -14.96 20.59 9.26
CA SER A 14 -15.76 21.78 8.93
C SER A 14 -14.91 22.96 8.44
N GLU A 15 -13.74 23.19 9.06
CA GLU A 15 -12.80 24.22 8.60
C GLU A 15 -12.20 23.89 7.23
N ALA A 16 -11.79 22.63 7.02
CA ALA A 16 -11.25 22.17 5.74
C ALA A 16 -12.24 22.36 4.58
N VAL A 17 -13.54 22.14 4.81
CA VAL A 17 -14.60 22.44 3.82
C VAL A 17 -14.66 23.93 3.48
N GLY A 18 -14.63 24.82 4.47
CA GLY A 18 -14.57 26.27 4.24
C GLY A 18 -13.29 26.73 3.52
N PHE A 19 -12.16 26.07 3.76
CA PHE A 19 -10.92 26.34 3.03
C PHE A 19 -10.96 25.87 1.56
N ILE A 20 -11.67 24.77 1.26
CA ILE A 20 -11.95 24.36 -0.13
C ILE A 20 -12.85 25.40 -0.82
N GLU A 21 -13.88 25.93 -0.17
CA GLU A 21 -14.72 27.00 -0.73
C GLU A 21 -13.91 28.26 -1.07
N ASN A 22 -12.99 28.64 -0.19
CA ASN A 22 -12.06 29.75 -0.41
C ASN A 22 -11.13 29.50 -1.62
N ILE A 23 -10.68 28.26 -1.85
CA ILE A 23 -9.92 27.86 -3.05
C ILE A 23 -10.77 27.95 -4.33
N LEU A 24 -12.06 27.64 -4.25
CA LEU A 24 -13.01 27.72 -5.37
C LEU A 24 -13.51 29.15 -5.65
N SER A 25 -13.11 30.14 -4.85
CA SER A 25 -13.43 31.55 -5.07
C SER A 25 -12.63 32.14 -6.23
N ASN A 26 -13.13 33.25 -6.79
CA ASN A 26 -12.41 34.04 -7.81
C ASN A 26 -11.48 35.12 -7.21
N ASN A 27 -11.28 35.13 -5.89
CA ASN A 27 -10.52 36.17 -5.19
C ASN A 27 -9.17 35.61 -4.71
N SER A 28 -8.06 36.23 -5.14
CA SER A 28 -6.70 35.73 -4.86
C SER A 28 -6.31 35.77 -3.38
N ASP A 29 -6.90 36.65 -2.56
CA ASP A 29 -6.69 36.66 -1.11
C ASP A 29 -7.46 35.53 -0.44
N GLN A 30 -8.72 35.29 -0.83
CA GLN A 30 -9.51 34.15 -0.36
C GLN A 30 -8.83 32.83 -0.75
N GLN A 31 -8.44 32.65 -2.02
CA GLN A 31 -7.67 31.50 -2.49
C GLN A 31 -6.42 31.27 -1.66
N TYR A 32 -5.64 32.33 -1.38
CA TYR A 32 -4.44 32.23 -0.54
C TYR A 32 -4.74 31.80 0.90
N GLN A 33 -5.81 32.33 1.53
CA GLN A 33 -6.21 31.89 2.87
C GLN A 33 -6.75 30.45 2.88
N GLY A 34 -7.49 30.03 1.85
CA GLY A 34 -7.95 28.64 1.70
C GLY A 34 -6.77 27.67 1.57
N LEU A 35 -5.81 27.97 0.68
CA LEU A 35 -4.57 27.19 0.54
C LEU A 35 -3.78 27.12 1.84
N LYS A 36 -3.66 28.24 2.56
CA LYS A 36 -2.97 28.28 3.86
C LYS A 36 -3.70 27.47 4.92
N GLY A 37 -5.03 27.56 4.98
CA GLY A 37 -5.87 26.80 5.90
C GLY A 37 -5.76 25.29 5.69
N LEU A 38 -5.84 24.81 4.44
CA LEU A 38 -5.66 23.39 4.14
C LEU A 38 -4.28 22.85 4.50
N MET A 39 -3.22 23.68 4.51
CA MET A 39 -1.90 23.28 5.00
C MET A 39 -1.80 23.17 6.53
N LEU A 40 -2.80 23.66 7.28
CA LEU A 40 -2.89 23.51 8.74
C LEU A 40 -3.78 22.31 9.14
N CYS A 41 -4.66 21.84 8.25
CA CYS A 41 -5.48 20.66 8.45
C CYS A 41 -4.66 19.36 8.42
N SER A 42 -5.20 18.28 8.99
CA SER A 42 -4.57 16.95 8.88
C SER A 42 -4.59 16.44 7.43
N THR A 43 -3.46 15.91 6.97
CA THR A 43 -3.32 15.42 5.59
C THR A 43 -4.38 14.36 5.24
N SER A 44 -4.75 13.50 6.19
CA SER A 44 -5.80 12.47 6.00
C SER A 44 -7.16 13.08 5.63
N HIS A 45 -7.65 14.07 6.38
CA HIS A 45 -8.95 14.69 6.11
C HIS A 45 -8.94 15.48 4.79
N VAL A 46 -7.84 16.17 4.49
CA VAL A 46 -7.69 16.91 3.22
C VAL A 46 -7.67 15.94 2.02
N VAL A 47 -6.94 14.83 2.13
CA VAL A 47 -6.93 13.75 1.13
C VAL A 47 -8.33 13.18 0.92
N GLU A 48 -9.07 12.89 1.99
CA GLU A 48 -10.42 12.33 1.90
C GLU A 48 -11.41 13.26 1.19
N LEU A 49 -11.37 14.55 1.49
CA LEU A 49 -12.17 15.58 0.81
C LEU A 49 -11.85 15.68 -0.69
N PHE A 50 -10.57 15.59 -1.08
CA PHE A 50 -10.19 15.59 -2.50
C PHE A 50 -10.52 14.27 -3.24
N LYS A 51 -10.38 13.11 -2.59
CA LYS A 51 -10.76 11.80 -3.17
C LYS A 51 -12.27 11.64 -3.32
N ASN A 52 -13.04 12.20 -2.40
CA ASN A 52 -14.49 12.04 -2.34
C ASN A 52 -15.21 13.40 -2.35
N PRO A 53 -15.44 14.01 -3.54
CA PRO A 53 -16.28 15.20 -3.67
C PRO A 53 -17.66 15.04 -3.00
N SER A 54 -18.26 13.85 -3.07
CA SER A 54 -19.51 13.51 -2.39
C SER A 54 -19.46 13.67 -0.87
N PHE A 55 -18.31 13.42 -0.24
CA PHE A 55 -18.09 13.59 1.20
C PHE A 55 -18.07 15.08 1.56
N TYR A 56 -17.33 15.90 0.80
CA TYR A 56 -17.38 17.37 0.89
C TYR A 56 -18.82 17.90 0.80
N TYR A 57 -19.61 17.45 -0.19
CA TYR A 57 -21.01 17.87 -0.33
C TYR A 57 -21.93 17.36 0.79
N HIS A 58 -21.70 16.16 1.32
CA HIS A 58 -22.45 15.61 2.45
C HIS A 58 -22.22 16.46 3.71
N ILE A 59 -20.95 16.70 4.04
CA ILE A 59 -20.51 17.54 5.16
C ILE A 59 -21.12 18.94 5.02
N LYS A 60 -20.94 19.60 3.87
CA LYS A 60 -21.48 20.93 3.57
C LYS A 60 -23.02 21.05 3.70
N ARG A 61 -23.77 19.97 3.42
CA ARG A 61 -25.25 19.97 3.49
C ARG A 61 -25.79 19.56 4.88
N HIS A 62 -24.94 19.17 5.82
CA HIS A 62 -25.38 18.70 7.13
C HIS A 62 -25.76 19.87 8.07
N PRO A 63 -26.99 19.94 8.63
CA PRO A 63 -27.44 21.08 9.41
C PRO A 63 -26.66 21.30 10.72
N ASN A 64 -26.01 20.25 11.23
CA ASN A 64 -25.12 20.29 12.40
C ASN A 64 -23.66 20.00 11.99
N HIS A 65 -23.13 20.76 11.02
CA HIS A 65 -21.77 20.64 10.47
C HIS A 65 -20.67 20.43 11.55
N LYS A 66 -20.79 21.13 12.69
CA LYS A 66 -19.84 21.06 13.81
C LYS A 66 -19.76 19.72 14.59
N PHE A 67 -20.61 18.72 14.29
CA PHE A 67 -20.75 17.50 15.11
C PHE A 67 -20.73 16.17 14.32
N THR A 68 -20.22 16.16 13.09
CA THR A 68 -20.10 14.93 12.27
C THR A 68 -18.95 14.02 12.75
N HIS A 69 -19.17 13.30 13.86
CA HIS A 69 -18.26 12.24 14.32
C HIS A 69 -18.18 11.08 13.32
N LEU A 70 -16.99 10.78 12.79
CA LEU A 70 -16.74 9.54 12.06
C LEU A 70 -16.63 8.35 13.03
N SER A 71 -17.53 7.39 12.89
CA SER A 71 -17.44 6.07 13.52
C SER A 71 -16.84 5.03 12.56
N THR A 72 -15.60 5.24 12.12
CA THR A 72 -14.77 4.22 11.45
C THR A 72 -13.50 3.97 12.26
N SER A 73 -13.36 2.73 12.74
CA SER A 73 -12.55 2.33 13.90
C SER A 73 -11.03 2.54 13.83
N SER A 74 -10.45 2.86 14.99
CA SER A 74 -9.07 2.46 15.36
C SER A 74 -9.05 2.02 16.83
N ASN A 75 -9.37 0.75 17.09
CA ASN A 75 -9.35 0.19 18.45
C ASN A 75 -7.93 -0.33 18.77
N SER A 76 -7.04 0.58 19.18
CA SER A 76 -5.67 0.23 19.58
C SER A 76 -5.07 1.23 20.56
N GLN A 77 -4.43 0.69 21.61
CA GLN A 77 -3.62 1.36 22.64
C GLN A 77 -4.34 1.93 23.89
N GLN A 78 -4.29 1.09 24.93
CA GLN A 78 -3.72 1.40 26.26
C GLN A 78 -4.17 2.70 26.97
N GLN A 79 -5.00 2.54 28.00
CA GLN A 79 -5.10 3.51 29.09
C GLN A 79 -3.97 3.33 30.11
N GLN A 80 -3.05 4.30 30.13
CA GLN A 80 -2.36 4.82 31.32
C GLN A 80 -2.73 6.33 31.36
N SER A 81 -2.92 7.04 32.47
CA SER A 81 -2.65 6.77 33.90
C SER A 81 -3.44 7.73 34.83
N GLY A 82 -3.55 7.39 36.13
CA GLY A 82 -4.07 8.28 37.22
C GLY A 82 -5.59 8.41 37.28
N ILE A 83 -6.28 8.61 38.42
CA ILE A 83 -5.94 8.88 39.85
C ILE A 83 -7.11 8.28 40.69
N GLY A 84 -7.01 7.80 41.93
CA GLY A 84 -5.88 7.59 42.87
C GLY A 84 -6.33 7.65 44.35
N VAL A 85 -5.53 7.08 45.27
CA VAL A 85 -5.60 7.22 46.76
C VAL A 85 -6.89 6.76 47.47
N THR A 86 -6.92 5.52 47.99
CA THR A 86 -6.90 5.17 49.44
C THR A 86 -7.11 3.67 49.66
N SER A 87 -6.21 3.03 50.42
CA SER A 87 -6.45 1.73 51.07
C SER A 87 -7.39 1.91 52.30
N PRO A 88 -8.04 0.85 52.81
CA PRO A 88 -7.31 -0.03 53.74
C PRO A 88 -7.61 -1.54 53.63
N THR A 89 -6.61 -2.34 54.02
CA THR A 89 -6.64 -3.64 54.77
C THR A 89 -7.94 -4.48 54.82
N SER A 90 -7.92 -5.83 54.72
CA SER A 90 -6.83 -6.83 54.83
C SER A 90 -7.35 -8.24 54.50
N SER A 91 -6.45 -9.22 54.28
CA SER A 91 -6.52 -10.67 54.67
C SER A 91 -7.88 -11.42 54.64
N SER A 92 -8.03 -12.64 54.10
CA SER A 92 -7.03 -13.68 53.80
C SER A 92 -7.68 -14.92 53.13
N THR A 93 -6.85 -15.70 52.41
CA THR A 93 -6.83 -17.18 52.33
C THR A 93 -8.04 -18.02 51.84
N THR A 94 -7.65 -19.02 51.02
CA THR A 94 -8.10 -20.43 50.98
C THR A 94 -9.44 -20.84 50.35
N ASP A 95 -9.27 -21.69 49.33
CA ASP A 95 -9.84 -23.04 49.18
C ASP A 95 -11.20 -23.30 48.50
N SER A 96 -11.06 -24.07 47.42
CA SER A 96 -11.72 -25.34 47.13
C SER A 96 -13.19 -25.39 46.64
N SER A 97 -13.29 -25.98 45.45
CA SER A 97 -14.12 -27.15 45.10
C SER A 97 -15.64 -27.04 44.85
N SER A 98 -16.00 -27.81 43.80
CA SER A 98 -17.18 -28.67 43.64
C SER A 98 -18.58 -28.05 43.42
N ASP A 99 -19.03 -28.27 42.18
CA ASP A 99 -20.27 -28.98 41.82
C ASP A 99 -21.66 -28.34 41.90
N SER A 100 -22.49 -28.90 41.00
CA SER A 100 -23.97 -28.96 40.99
C SER A 100 -24.79 -27.77 40.47
N SER A 101 -25.27 -27.95 39.23
CA SER A 101 -26.51 -27.42 38.65
C SER A 101 -27.77 -27.98 39.38
N PRO A 102 -29.03 -27.71 38.96
CA PRO A 102 -29.58 -26.62 38.13
C PRO A 102 -30.92 -26.01 38.69
N SER A 103 -31.56 -25.15 37.89
CA SER A 103 -33.01 -24.77 37.91
C SER A 103 -33.50 -23.88 39.08
N THR A 104 -34.17 -22.73 38.84
CA THR A 104 -35.61 -22.65 38.51
C THR A 104 -36.03 -21.19 38.21
N SER A 105 -37.03 -21.02 37.34
CA SER A 105 -37.89 -19.80 37.23
C SER A 105 -39.17 -20.02 38.08
N PRO A 106 -40.19 -19.12 38.19
CA PRO A 106 -40.43 -17.84 37.47
C PRO A 106 -41.13 -16.70 38.30
N LYS A 107 -41.59 -15.62 37.60
CA LYS A 107 -42.62 -14.60 38.03
C LYS A 107 -42.18 -13.64 39.17
N SER A 108 -42.70 -12.41 39.34
CA SER A 108 -43.73 -11.61 38.63
C SER A 108 -43.59 -10.09 38.95
N SER A 109 -44.19 -9.23 38.13
CA SER A 109 -44.22 -7.75 38.24
C SER A 109 -45.01 -7.18 39.44
N PRO A 110 -44.74 -5.91 39.81
CA PRO A 110 -45.80 -4.90 40.05
C PRO A 110 -45.49 -3.53 39.36
N PRO A 111 -46.39 -2.49 39.38
CA PRO A 111 -46.74 -1.83 38.10
C PRO A 111 -46.81 -0.28 38.03
N ASN A 112 -46.96 0.19 36.78
CA ASN A 112 -47.77 1.33 36.27
C ASN A 112 -47.47 2.82 36.54
N ASN A 113 -47.83 3.60 35.50
CA ASN A 113 -48.09 5.05 35.38
C ASN A 113 -46.86 5.98 35.26
N SER A 114 -46.83 6.98 34.36
CA SER A 114 -47.80 7.42 33.32
C SER A 114 -47.18 8.47 32.38
N CYS A 115 -47.66 8.56 31.12
CA CYS A 115 -47.66 9.71 30.18
C CYS A 115 -46.36 10.57 30.00
N SER A 116 -45.93 10.98 28.81
CA SER A 116 -46.72 11.49 27.67
C SER A 116 -45.90 11.49 26.37
N SER A 117 -46.57 11.39 25.21
CA SER A 117 -45.96 11.69 23.90
C SER A 117 -45.85 13.20 23.66
N PRO A 118 -45.08 13.63 22.65
CA PRO A 118 -45.77 14.23 21.50
C PRO A 118 -45.38 13.61 20.16
N SER A 119 -46.30 13.72 19.20
CA SER A 119 -46.19 13.18 17.84
C SER A 119 -45.53 14.16 16.86
N SER A 120 -44.85 13.63 15.84
CA SER A 120 -44.67 14.31 14.56
C SER A 120 -44.55 13.32 13.40
N ASN A 121 -45.05 13.77 12.24
CA ASN A 121 -45.57 12.98 11.13
C ASN A 121 -44.55 12.15 10.31
N HIS A 122 -45.09 11.16 9.60
CA HIS A 122 -44.38 10.36 8.60
C HIS A 122 -43.73 11.18 7.48
N SER A 123 -42.54 10.74 7.05
CA SER A 123 -42.18 10.69 5.63
C SER A 123 -41.57 9.32 5.32
N SER A 124 -42.03 8.68 4.26
CA SER A 124 -41.68 7.30 3.92
C SER A 124 -40.32 7.22 3.23
N SER A 125 -39.29 6.74 3.93
CA SER A 125 -38.04 6.29 3.31
C SER A 125 -38.33 5.07 2.41
N PRO A 126 -37.83 5.02 1.16
CA PRO A 126 -37.94 3.81 0.37
C PRO A 126 -37.00 2.75 0.96
N THR A 127 -37.58 1.69 1.53
CA THR A 127 -36.83 0.47 1.88
C THR A 127 -36.50 -0.29 0.59
N SER A 128 -35.54 0.23 -0.19
CA SER A 128 -34.90 -0.58 -1.22
C SER A 128 -34.08 -1.65 -0.53
N SER A 129 -34.44 -2.92 -0.73
CA SER A 129 -33.54 -4.03 -0.48
C SER A 129 -32.16 -3.74 -1.09
N PRO A 130 -31.04 -4.17 -0.49
CA PRO A 130 -29.75 -4.08 -1.16
C PRO A 130 -29.86 -4.74 -2.54
N PRO A 131 -29.38 -4.10 -3.62
CA PRO A 131 -29.56 -4.59 -4.98
C PRO A 131 -28.99 -6.00 -5.10
N LYS A 132 -29.62 -6.83 -5.94
CA LYS A 132 -29.09 -8.18 -6.14
C LYS A 132 -27.71 -8.06 -6.79
N TYR A 133 -26.83 -8.95 -6.36
CA TYR A 133 -25.48 -9.18 -6.88
C TYR A 133 -25.29 -8.89 -8.39
N SER A 134 -26.23 -9.36 -9.22
CA SER A 134 -26.28 -9.22 -10.68
C SER A 134 -26.47 -7.77 -11.20
N GLU A 135 -27.05 -6.88 -10.40
CA GLU A 135 -27.53 -5.54 -10.80
C GLU A 135 -26.49 -4.42 -10.61
N ILE A 136 -25.33 -4.73 -10.03
CA ILE A 136 -24.26 -3.74 -9.80
C ILE A 136 -23.49 -3.46 -11.11
N ASP A 137 -23.48 -2.21 -11.55
CA ASP A 137 -22.67 -1.65 -12.66
C ASP A 137 -21.71 -0.58 -12.10
N LEU A 138 -20.41 -0.93 -12.04
CA LEU A 138 -19.37 -0.05 -11.49
C LEU A 138 -18.90 1.03 -12.48
N GLY A 139 -19.14 0.84 -13.79
CA GLY A 139 -18.71 1.76 -14.83
C GLY A 139 -19.52 3.06 -14.86
N ARG A 140 -20.83 2.97 -14.60
CA ARG A 140 -21.76 4.11 -14.62
C ARG A 140 -21.56 5.09 -13.45
N LEU A 141 -21.07 4.60 -12.31
CA LEU A 141 -20.88 5.40 -11.09
C LEU A 141 -19.65 6.31 -11.13
N LYS A 142 -18.56 5.89 -11.81
CA LYS A 142 -17.32 6.68 -11.88
C LYS A 142 -17.47 8.02 -12.61
N LYS A 143 -18.38 8.13 -13.58
CA LYS A 143 -18.52 9.32 -14.45
C LYS A 143 -19.16 10.56 -13.79
N LYS A 144 -19.68 10.48 -12.57
CA LYS A 144 -20.44 11.60 -11.95
C LYS A 144 -19.67 12.51 -10.98
N LYS A 145 -18.52 12.10 -10.43
CA LYS A 145 -17.79 12.91 -9.42
C LYS A 145 -17.00 14.06 -10.08
N ARG A 146 -17.40 15.32 -9.90
CA ARG A 146 -16.57 16.51 -10.22
C ARG A 146 -15.40 16.59 -9.22
N SER A 147 -14.16 16.56 -9.69
CA SER A 147 -12.99 16.59 -8.80
C SER A 147 -12.62 18.00 -8.32
N HIS A 148 -12.46 18.17 -7.00
CA HIS A 148 -11.98 19.43 -6.43
C HIS A 148 -10.48 19.65 -6.71
N ILE A 149 -9.71 18.57 -6.92
CA ILE A 149 -8.25 18.63 -7.08
C ILE A 149 -7.82 19.39 -8.35
N LYS A 150 -8.69 19.39 -9.36
CA LYS A 150 -8.46 20.11 -10.62
C LYS A 150 -8.27 21.62 -10.40
N ASN A 151 -9.09 22.22 -9.53
CA ASN A 151 -8.99 23.64 -9.21
C ASN A 151 -7.67 23.96 -8.48
N LEU A 152 -7.20 23.07 -7.61
CA LEU A 152 -5.88 23.20 -6.99
C LEU A 152 -4.75 23.10 -8.03
N ILE A 153 -4.84 22.16 -8.96
CA ILE A 153 -3.92 21.99 -10.10
C ILE A 153 -3.90 23.25 -10.99
N ASP A 154 -5.05 23.88 -11.24
CA ASP A 154 -5.15 25.13 -11.99
C ASP A 154 -4.49 26.32 -11.26
N LEU A 155 -4.63 26.42 -9.93
CA LEU A 155 -3.98 27.48 -9.12
C LEU A 155 -2.45 27.43 -9.13
N CYS A 156 -1.83 26.31 -9.49
CA CYS A 156 -0.36 26.25 -9.70
C CYS A 156 0.13 27.15 -10.85
N LEU A 157 -0.77 27.59 -11.76
CA LEU A 157 -0.47 28.58 -12.81
C LEU A 157 -0.96 30.00 -12.48
N SER A 158 -1.34 30.28 -11.22
CA SER A 158 -1.79 31.63 -10.82
C SER A 158 -0.71 32.69 -11.06
N GLU A 159 -1.08 33.80 -11.69
CA GLU A 159 -0.23 35.00 -11.84
C GLU A 159 0.13 35.62 -10.47
N THR A 160 -0.67 35.35 -9.44
CA THR A 160 -0.41 35.81 -8.08
C THR A 160 0.60 34.88 -7.40
N LYS A 161 1.87 35.29 -7.38
CA LYS A 161 3.02 34.53 -6.80
C LYS A 161 2.73 33.85 -5.47
N LYS A 162 2.10 34.53 -4.51
CA LYS A 162 1.74 33.94 -3.19
C LYS A 162 0.73 32.79 -3.29
N VAL A 163 -0.24 32.87 -4.22
CA VAL A 163 -1.21 31.81 -4.50
C VAL A 163 -0.52 30.65 -5.19
N GLN A 164 0.29 30.92 -6.24
CA GLN A 164 1.07 29.90 -6.94
C GLN A 164 1.97 29.09 -5.99
N SER A 165 2.77 29.75 -5.15
CA SER A 165 3.66 29.05 -4.22
C SER A 165 2.88 28.27 -3.15
N ALA A 166 1.76 28.78 -2.66
CA ALA A 166 0.92 28.05 -1.72
C ALA A 166 0.24 26.83 -2.38
N ALA A 167 -0.24 26.96 -3.62
CA ALA A 167 -0.82 25.87 -4.40
C ALA A 167 0.20 24.77 -4.69
N LEU A 168 1.41 25.14 -5.13
CA LEU A 168 2.50 24.19 -5.37
C LEU A 168 2.97 23.48 -4.10
N ARG A 169 3.02 24.17 -2.95
CA ARG A 169 3.37 23.55 -1.65
C ARG A 169 2.29 22.55 -1.19
N LEU A 170 1.02 22.91 -1.27
CA LEU A 170 -0.08 22.00 -0.94
C LEU A 170 -0.12 20.81 -1.91
N LEU A 171 0.04 21.04 -3.21
CA LEU A 171 0.08 19.99 -4.22
C LEU A 171 1.28 19.05 -4.04
N TRP A 172 2.45 19.56 -3.60
CA TRP A 172 3.59 18.74 -3.23
C TRP A 172 3.22 17.80 -2.07
N HIS A 173 2.67 18.31 -0.96
CA HIS A 173 2.23 17.45 0.15
C HIS A 173 1.21 16.39 -0.27
N LEU A 174 0.21 16.75 -1.08
CA LEU A 174 -0.81 15.82 -1.57
C LEU A 174 -0.26 14.80 -2.56
N SER A 175 0.71 15.17 -3.39
CA SER A 175 1.32 14.26 -4.39
C SER A 175 2.10 13.10 -3.76
N ALA A 176 2.59 13.25 -2.52
CA ALA A 176 3.25 12.17 -1.79
C ALA A 176 2.28 11.02 -1.46
N GLN A 177 0.98 11.32 -1.32
CA GLN A 177 -0.04 10.35 -0.93
C GLN A 177 -0.34 9.42 -2.11
N ALA A 178 0.05 8.14 -2.01
CA ALA A 178 -0.14 7.13 -3.06
C ALA A 178 -1.56 7.14 -3.65
N ASP A 179 -2.53 7.30 -2.75
CA ASP A 179 -3.96 7.42 -2.96
C ASP A 179 -4.42 8.56 -3.91
N LEU A 180 -3.62 9.60 -4.09
CA LEU A 180 -3.92 10.74 -4.98
C LEU A 180 -3.12 10.73 -6.28
N LYS A 181 -2.03 9.95 -6.39
CA LYS A 181 -1.11 9.99 -7.54
C LYS A 181 -1.80 9.66 -8.88
N VAL A 182 -2.74 8.71 -8.88
CA VAL A 182 -3.54 8.37 -10.07
C VAL A 182 -4.52 9.50 -10.42
N LEU A 183 -5.26 10.02 -9.44
CA LEU A 183 -6.21 11.11 -9.64
C LEU A 183 -5.53 12.40 -10.13
N LEU A 184 -4.36 12.73 -9.59
CA LEU A 184 -3.55 13.86 -10.04
C LEU A 184 -3.14 13.74 -11.51
N PHE A 185 -2.76 12.55 -11.95
CA PHE A 185 -2.47 12.27 -13.36
C PHE A 185 -3.72 12.42 -14.23
N GLU A 186 -4.84 11.79 -13.83
CA GLU A 186 -6.11 11.84 -14.58
C GLU A 186 -6.69 13.27 -14.70
N GLU A 187 -6.44 14.14 -13.73
CA GLU A 187 -6.87 15.54 -13.72
C GLU A 187 -5.86 16.51 -14.39
N GLY A 188 -4.82 15.98 -15.05
CA GLY A 188 -3.94 16.75 -15.95
C GLY A 188 -2.80 17.51 -15.26
N VAL A 189 -2.29 17.02 -14.11
CA VAL A 189 -1.18 17.69 -13.40
C VAL A 189 0.06 17.89 -14.29
N LEU A 190 0.38 16.93 -15.15
CA LEU A 190 1.58 16.97 -16.00
C LEU A 190 1.57 18.15 -16.98
N ASP A 191 0.41 18.48 -17.55
CA ASP A 191 0.30 19.60 -18.50
C ASP A 191 0.59 20.93 -17.80
N LYS A 192 0.13 21.11 -16.56
CA LYS A 192 0.48 22.30 -15.76
C LYS A 192 1.97 22.35 -15.42
N LEU A 193 2.59 21.21 -15.11
CA LEU A 193 4.04 21.13 -14.86
C LEU A 193 4.86 21.46 -16.12
N LYS A 194 4.42 21.04 -17.31
CA LYS A 194 5.01 21.44 -18.61
C LYS A 194 4.85 22.94 -18.84
N MET A 195 3.67 23.51 -18.59
CA MET A 195 3.42 24.96 -18.73
C MET A 195 4.32 25.81 -17.81
N LEU A 196 4.58 25.35 -16.58
CA LEU A 196 5.54 26.01 -15.68
C LEU A 196 6.95 26.07 -16.29
N MET A 197 7.42 25.01 -16.95
CA MET A 197 8.72 24.99 -17.63
C MET A 197 8.80 25.97 -18.81
N VAL A 198 7.76 26.05 -19.64
CA VAL A 198 7.71 26.99 -20.78
C VAL A 198 7.72 28.44 -20.29
N ASN A 199 7.04 28.72 -19.18
CA ASN A 199 7.08 30.05 -18.55
C ASN A 199 8.47 30.35 -17.99
N ASP A 200 9.11 29.39 -17.31
CA ASP A 200 10.48 29.50 -16.81
C ASP A 200 11.50 29.85 -17.90
N GLU A 201 11.35 29.32 -19.12
CA GLU A 201 12.24 29.65 -20.24
C GLU A 201 12.02 31.06 -20.78
N LYS A 202 10.76 31.53 -20.87
CA LYS A 202 10.45 32.90 -21.30
C LYS A 202 11.07 33.96 -20.36
N TYR A 203 11.00 33.74 -19.05
CA TYR A 203 11.54 34.68 -18.06
C TYR A 203 13.07 34.69 -17.95
N ASN A 204 13.81 33.78 -18.61
CA ASN A 204 15.29 33.88 -18.68
C ASN A 204 15.79 35.11 -19.46
N PHE A 205 14.94 35.76 -20.26
CA PHE A 205 15.31 36.92 -21.09
C PHE A 205 15.02 38.28 -20.42
N GLU A 206 14.36 38.31 -19.27
CA GLU A 206 14.11 39.53 -18.50
C GLU A 206 15.11 39.66 -17.33
N LEU A 207 15.54 40.88 -17.02
CA LEU A 207 16.54 41.14 -15.98
C LEU A 207 16.02 40.75 -14.59
N ASP A 208 16.45 39.59 -14.11
CA ASP A 208 15.84 38.92 -12.96
C ASP A 208 16.18 39.61 -11.63
N SER A 209 15.15 40.15 -10.95
CA SER A 209 15.32 40.76 -9.63
C SER A 209 15.55 39.69 -8.56
N ARG A 210 16.28 40.02 -7.48
CA ARG A 210 16.62 39.04 -6.42
C ARG A 210 15.40 38.33 -5.81
N GLN A 211 14.24 38.99 -5.75
CA GLN A 211 12.99 38.38 -5.26
C GLN A 211 12.36 37.43 -6.28
N ASN A 212 12.44 37.74 -7.58
CA ASN A 212 11.94 36.87 -8.64
C ASN A 212 12.77 35.58 -8.73
N GLY A 213 14.10 35.66 -8.70
CA GLY A 213 14.97 34.49 -8.71
C GLY A 213 14.74 33.53 -7.53
N VAL A 214 14.43 34.05 -6.33
CA VAL A 214 14.05 33.22 -5.16
C VAL A 214 12.71 32.53 -5.38
N HIS A 215 11.67 33.27 -5.81
CA HIS A 215 10.35 32.68 -6.13
C HIS A 215 10.46 31.58 -7.19
N ARG A 216 11.27 31.81 -8.22
CA ARG A 216 11.54 30.87 -9.30
C ARG A 216 12.21 29.58 -8.82
N SER A 217 13.21 29.68 -7.94
CA SER A 217 13.83 28.50 -7.30
C SER A 217 12.82 27.69 -6.49
N GLU A 218 11.90 28.34 -5.76
CA GLU A 218 10.83 27.63 -5.05
C GLU A 218 9.85 26.90 -5.99
N VAL A 219 9.46 27.54 -7.10
CA VAL A 219 8.57 26.93 -8.11
C VAL A 219 9.24 25.72 -8.77
N GLN A 220 10.52 25.82 -9.14
CA GLN A 220 11.28 24.70 -9.70
C GLN A 220 11.45 23.55 -8.70
N LEU A 221 11.72 23.86 -7.43
CA LEU A 221 11.81 22.86 -6.37
C LEU A 221 10.49 22.11 -6.19
N ALA A 222 9.39 22.83 -5.94
CA ALA A 222 8.09 22.22 -5.66
C ALA A 222 7.57 21.40 -6.85
N SER A 223 7.70 21.93 -8.08
CA SER A 223 7.30 21.18 -9.29
C SER A 223 8.18 19.95 -9.55
N SER A 224 9.48 19.98 -9.18
CA SER A 224 10.34 18.79 -9.27
C SER A 224 9.96 17.73 -8.24
N ALA A 225 9.55 18.16 -7.03
CA ALA A 225 9.15 17.26 -5.97
C ALA A 225 7.78 16.61 -6.25
N ILE A 226 6.82 17.38 -6.77
CA ILE A 226 5.55 16.84 -7.29
C ILE A 226 5.82 15.79 -8.37
N LEU A 227 6.70 16.11 -9.34
CA LEU A 227 7.04 15.19 -10.41
C LEU A 227 7.72 13.92 -9.91
N GLN A 228 8.65 14.03 -8.95
CA GLN A 228 9.29 12.88 -8.33
C GLN A 228 8.28 11.98 -7.60
N ASN A 229 7.35 12.57 -6.84
CA ASN A 229 6.32 11.82 -6.10
C ASN A 229 5.39 11.03 -7.04
N ILE A 230 4.90 11.65 -8.12
CA ILE A 230 3.99 10.99 -9.08
C ILE A 230 4.70 10.02 -10.03
N THR A 231 6.03 10.00 -10.06
CA THR A 231 6.86 9.07 -10.87
C THR A 231 7.47 7.93 -10.07
N GLU A 232 7.27 7.85 -8.75
CA GLU A 232 7.77 6.73 -7.93
C GLU A 232 7.37 5.38 -8.50
N TYR A 233 8.32 4.43 -8.52
CA TYR A 233 8.18 3.13 -9.19
C TYR A 233 7.11 2.24 -8.56
N LYS A 234 7.07 2.20 -7.22
CA LYS A 234 6.09 1.42 -6.45
C LYS A 234 5.39 2.32 -5.45
N PHE A 235 4.08 2.12 -5.28
CA PHE A 235 3.35 2.67 -4.14
C PHE A 235 3.79 2.00 -2.83
N GLU A 236 3.41 2.56 -1.68
CA GLU A 236 3.77 2.01 -0.35
C GLU A 236 3.40 0.53 -0.15
N ARG A 237 2.42 0.02 -0.92
CA ARG A 237 1.93 -1.37 -0.92
C ARG A 237 2.57 -2.28 -1.98
N GLY A 238 3.60 -1.80 -2.68
CA GLY A 238 4.36 -2.59 -3.67
C GLY A 238 3.78 -2.68 -5.08
N GLU A 239 2.54 -2.22 -5.31
CA GLU A 239 1.94 -2.08 -6.64
C GLU A 239 2.79 -1.12 -7.50
N ILE A 240 3.06 -1.50 -8.76
CA ILE A 240 3.79 -0.67 -9.73
C ILE A 240 2.91 0.53 -10.13
N ASN A 241 3.52 1.70 -10.21
CA ASN A 241 2.83 2.92 -10.63
C ASN A 241 2.45 2.87 -12.14
N PRO A 242 1.15 2.81 -12.49
CA PRO A 242 0.69 2.58 -13.87
C PRO A 242 0.90 3.77 -14.80
N ASN A 243 1.35 4.92 -14.28
CA ASN A 243 1.50 6.14 -15.06
C ASN A 243 2.93 6.38 -15.55
N GLN A 244 3.95 5.62 -15.10
CA GLN A 244 5.35 5.85 -15.48
C GLN A 244 5.57 5.91 -17.01
N VAL A 245 5.04 4.94 -17.75
CA VAL A 245 5.18 4.87 -19.23
C VAL A 245 4.47 6.05 -19.91
N LYS A 246 3.30 6.43 -19.42
CA LYS A 246 2.55 7.59 -19.94
C LYS A 246 3.30 8.90 -19.71
N ILE A 247 3.85 9.09 -18.51
CA ILE A 247 4.67 10.25 -18.14
C ILE A 247 5.87 10.40 -19.09
N VAL A 248 6.55 9.29 -19.44
CA VAL A 248 7.68 9.31 -20.37
C VAL A 248 7.23 9.60 -21.81
N ASN A 249 6.13 8.98 -22.26
CA ASN A 249 5.54 9.22 -23.59
C ASN A 249 5.03 10.65 -23.78
N GLU A 250 4.72 11.37 -22.70
CA GLU A 250 4.35 12.79 -22.70
C GLU A 250 5.55 13.76 -22.83
N GLY A 251 6.76 13.26 -23.10
CA GLY A 251 7.95 14.07 -23.38
C GLY A 251 8.62 14.69 -22.14
N ILE A 252 8.17 14.32 -20.93
CA ILE A 252 8.63 14.89 -19.66
C ILE A 252 10.15 14.75 -19.45
N VAL A 253 10.76 13.67 -19.96
CA VAL A 253 12.22 13.45 -19.87
C VAL A 253 12.97 14.59 -20.57
N GLU A 254 12.64 14.85 -21.83
CA GLU A 254 13.30 15.85 -22.67
C GLU A 254 12.94 17.28 -22.27
N LEU A 255 11.66 17.54 -21.98
CA LEU A 255 11.12 18.87 -21.69
C LEU A 255 11.39 19.38 -20.26
N ILE A 256 11.54 18.48 -19.28
CA ILE A 256 11.63 18.85 -17.86
C ILE A 256 12.88 18.28 -17.20
N LEU A 257 13.17 16.99 -17.35
CA LEU A 257 14.24 16.34 -16.59
C LEU A 257 15.64 16.72 -17.12
N LEU A 258 15.87 16.69 -18.44
CA LEU A 258 17.18 17.04 -19.02
C LEU A 258 17.59 18.51 -18.80
N PRO A 259 16.69 19.52 -18.82
CA PRO A 259 17.03 20.86 -18.39
C PRO A 259 17.33 20.95 -16.89
N ARG A 260 16.52 20.30 -16.03
CA ARG A 260 16.65 20.41 -14.57
C ARG A 260 17.83 19.66 -13.98
N SER A 261 18.36 18.62 -14.64
CA SER A 261 19.60 17.96 -14.23
C SER A 261 20.80 18.91 -14.24
N LYS A 262 20.73 19.99 -15.02
CA LYS A 262 21.75 21.04 -15.14
C LYS A 262 21.48 22.28 -14.25
N SER A 263 20.46 22.22 -13.38
CA SER A 263 20.12 23.33 -12.48
C SER A 263 21.25 23.63 -11.49
N GLN A 264 21.42 24.90 -11.12
CA GLN A 264 22.34 25.31 -10.05
C GLN A 264 21.79 24.97 -8.66
N ASP A 265 20.49 24.68 -8.54
CA ASP A 265 19.88 24.23 -7.29
C ASP A 265 20.06 22.71 -7.14
N LYS A 266 20.97 22.30 -6.24
CA LYS A 266 21.26 20.89 -5.97
C LYS A 266 20.03 20.07 -5.56
N ARG A 267 19.02 20.70 -4.94
CA ARG A 267 17.77 20.03 -4.55
C ARG A 267 16.94 19.65 -5.77
N VAL A 268 16.88 20.56 -6.76
CA VAL A 268 16.25 20.32 -8.07
C VAL A 268 17.00 19.23 -8.82
N GLN A 269 18.34 19.26 -8.85
CA GLN A 269 19.14 18.20 -9.46
C GLN A 269 18.92 16.84 -8.80
N PHE A 270 18.88 16.78 -7.46
CA PHE A 270 18.63 15.55 -6.72
C PHE A 270 17.27 14.93 -7.04
N LEU A 271 16.19 15.72 -6.95
CA LEU A 271 14.83 15.26 -7.25
C LEU A 271 14.68 14.82 -8.71
N THR A 272 15.34 15.53 -9.63
CA THR A 272 15.40 15.16 -11.05
C THR A 272 16.13 13.83 -11.26
N THR A 273 17.27 13.64 -10.58
CA THR A 273 18.07 12.41 -10.64
C THR A 273 17.28 11.21 -10.08
N LEU A 274 16.61 11.40 -8.94
CA LEU A 274 15.71 10.40 -8.34
C LEU A 274 14.52 10.08 -9.25
N THR A 275 13.97 11.08 -9.95
CA THR A 275 12.91 10.87 -10.95
C THR A 275 13.37 10.00 -12.11
N ILE A 276 14.54 10.29 -12.70
CA ILE A 276 15.14 9.49 -13.78
C ILE A 276 15.39 8.05 -13.29
N ALA A 277 15.97 7.89 -12.10
CA ALA A 277 16.21 6.59 -11.48
C ALA A 277 14.91 5.80 -11.28
N ASN A 278 13.86 6.41 -10.74
CA ASN A 278 12.55 5.78 -10.57
C ASN A 278 11.92 5.35 -11.90
N LEU A 279 11.97 6.20 -12.94
CA LEU A 279 11.45 5.87 -14.26
C LEU A 279 12.23 4.72 -14.92
N SER A 280 13.53 4.59 -14.64
CA SER A 280 14.36 3.49 -15.16
C SER A 280 14.03 2.10 -14.59
N MET A 281 13.18 2.01 -13.57
CA MET A 281 12.76 0.72 -13.01
C MET A 281 11.68 0.01 -13.83
N ASN A 282 11.05 0.71 -14.78
CA ASN A 282 10.15 0.13 -15.77
C ASN A 282 10.88 0.00 -17.12
N GLU A 283 10.87 -1.21 -17.69
CA GLU A 283 11.63 -1.53 -18.90
C GLU A 283 11.12 -0.83 -20.17
N GLU A 284 9.83 -0.51 -20.24
CA GLU A 284 9.24 0.22 -21.38
C GLU A 284 9.85 1.63 -21.52
N ASN A 285 10.35 2.22 -20.42
CA ASN A 285 10.98 3.54 -20.44
C ASN A 285 12.42 3.53 -20.97
N HIS A 286 13.08 2.36 -21.00
CA HIS A 286 14.53 2.24 -21.27
C HIS A 286 14.89 2.83 -22.63
N GLN A 287 14.12 2.55 -23.67
CA GLN A 287 14.38 3.06 -25.03
C GLN A 287 14.46 4.60 -25.08
N VAL A 288 13.60 5.30 -24.33
CA VAL A 288 13.60 6.78 -24.27
C VAL A 288 14.73 7.29 -23.40
N LEU A 289 14.96 6.67 -22.24
CA LEU A 289 16.03 7.08 -21.32
C LEU A 289 17.43 6.88 -21.93
N ASP A 290 17.66 5.78 -22.63
CA ASP A 290 18.91 5.48 -23.34
C ASP A 290 19.11 6.44 -24.52
N ARG A 291 18.07 6.70 -25.34
CA ARG A 291 18.11 7.69 -26.44
C ARG A 291 18.48 9.10 -25.94
N CYS A 292 17.97 9.47 -24.77
CA CYS A 292 18.18 10.76 -24.14
C CYS A 292 19.49 10.85 -23.33
N GLN A 293 20.30 9.78 -23.28
CA GLN A 293 21.48 9.67 -22.43
C GLN A 293 21.19 10.02 -20.95
N ALA A 294 19.99 9.69 -20.46
CA ALA A 294 19.49 10.14 -19.16
C ALA A 294 20.38 9.63 -18.00
N PHE A 295 21.00 8.47 -18.16
CA PHE A 295 21.88 7.84 -17.16
C PHE A 295 23.22 8.56 -16.97
N ASP A 296 23.72 9.25 -17.99
CA ASP A 296 24.97 10.03 -17.89
C ASP A 296 24.80 11.16 -16.86
N PHE A 297 23.61 11.77 -16.79
CA PHE A 297 23.28 12.77 -15.78
C PHE A 297 23.16 12.19 -14.36
N VAL A 298 22.71 10.93 -14.23
CA VAL A 298 22.62 10.24 -12.93
C VAL A 298 24.02 9.99 -12.37
N GLU A 299 24.95 9.50 -13.19
CA GLU A 299 26.35 9.36 -12.76
C GLU A 299 27.03 10.71 -12.56
N GLN A 300 26.79 11.69 -13.44
CA GLN A 300 27.33 13.05 -13.28
C GLN A 300 26.91 13.67 -11.94
N PHE A 301 25.65 13.50 -11.52
CA PHE A 301 25.18 14.00 -10.23
C PHE A 301 25.98 13.42 -9.05
N VAL A 302 26.17 12.09 -9.02
CA VAL A 302 26.92 11.42 -7.95
C VAL A 302 28.40 11.78 -7.96
N THR A 303 28.99 11.95 -9.16
CA THR A 303 30.44 12.15 -9.30
C THR A 303 30.89 13.61 -9.15
N THR A 304 30.00 14.57 -9.40
CA THR A 304 30.28 16.01 -9.21
C THR A 304 29.94 16.52 -7.81
N ASN A 305 29.13 15.79 -7.04
CA ASN A 305 28.83 16.12 -5.66
C ASN A 305 29.74 15.36 -4.69
N SER A 306 30.14 16.03 -3.61
CA SER A 306 30.86 15.39 -2.51
C SER A 306 29.98 14.33 -1.82
N LEU A 307 30.60 13.43 -1.06
CA LEU A 307 29.92 12.55 -0.09
C LEU A 307 29.45 13.32 1.16
N HIS A 308 29.17 14.61 1.01
CA HIS A 308 28.66 15.51 2.01
C HIS A 308 27.47 16.29 1.45
N MET A 309 26.33 15.62 1.33
CA MET A 309 25.07 16.34 1.24
C MET A 309 24.78 17.00 2.59
N ASP A 310 24.58 18.32 2.56
CA ASP A 310 24.01 19.05 3.69
C ASP A 310 22.52 18.68 3.78
N LEU A 311 22.26 17.56 4.43
CA LEU A 311 20.95 16.88 4.53
C LEU A 311 19.96 17.65 5.41
N VAL A 312 19.63 18.89 5.02
CA VAL A 312 18.38 19.55 5.41
C VAL A 312 17.26 19.02 4.50
N CYS A 313 17.02 17.71 4.56
CA CYS A 313 16.13 16.99 3.66
C CYS A 313 15.25 15.99 4.43
N HIS A 314 14.42 16.51 5.33
CA HIS A 314 13.35 15.77 6.04
C HIS A 314 12.25 15.22 5.10
N TRP A 315 12.45 15.31 3.78
CA TRP A 315 11.50 14.94 2.73
C TRP A 315 11.94 13.70 1.95
N ILE A 316 13.20 13.27 2.10
CA ILE A 316 13.73 12.08 1.44
C ILE A 316 13.35 10.87 2.29
N THR A 317 12.32 10.15 1.87
CA THR A 317 12.00 8.86 2.47
C THR A 317 13.04 7.82 2.04
N LEU A 318 13.27 6.81 2.89
CA LEU A 318 14.22 5.73 2.61
C LEU A 318 13.72 4.79 1.50
N GLN A 319 12.40 4.59 1.46
CA GLN A 319 11.70 3.62 0.63
C GLN A 319 11.98 3.70 -0.90
N PRO A 320 12.03 4.88 -1.55
CA PRO A 320 12.34 4.95 -2.99
C PRO A 320 13.75 4.47 -3.34
N HIS A 321 14.71 4.46 -2.41
CA HIS A 321 16.12 4.18 -2.75
C HIS A 321 16.48 2.70 -2.80
N ILE A 322 15.89 1.87 -1.95
CA ILE A 322 16.28 0.45 -1.84
C ILE A 322 15.91 -0.37 -3.09
N PRO A 323 14.71 -0.21 -3.72
CA PRO A 323 14.39 -0.90 -4.97
C PRO A 323 15.34 -0.57 -6.13
N LEU A 324 15.95 0.63 -6.13
CA LEU A 324 16.90 1.07 -7.17
C LEU A 324 18.22 0.27 -7.14
N LEU A 325 18.55 -0.39 -6.03
CA LEU A 325 19.68 -1.33 -5.95
C LEU A 325 19.52 -2.53 -6.90
N HIS A 326 18.28 -2.86 -7.30
CA HIS A 326 17.98 -3.91 -8.27
C HIS A 326 17.99 -3.44 -9.73
N SER A 327 18.26 -2.16 -10.02
CA SER A 327 18.29 -1.65 -11.39
C SER A 327 19.38 -2.37 -12.21
N LYS A 328 19.11 -2.61 -13.50
CA LYS A 328 20.12 -3.15 -14.43
C LYS A 328 21.23 -2.15 -14.79
N TYR A 329 21.02 -0.86 -14.50
CA TYR A 329 21.94 0.23 -14.85
C TYR A 329 22.87 0.56 -13.66
N PRO A 330 24.20 0.40 -13.79
CA PRO A 330 25.14 0.70 -12.71
C PRO A 330 25.10 2.15 -12.21
N GLN A 331 24.72 3.11 -13.06
CA GLN A 331 24.55 4.52 -12.70
C GLN A 331 23.41 4.70 -11.67
N VAL A 332 22.33 3.93 -11.82
CA VAL A 332 21.16 3.96 -10.92
C VAL A 332 21.49 3.25 -9.60
N GLN A 333 22.18 2.11 -9.67
CA GLN A 333 22.72 1.42 -8.49
C GLN A 333 23.66 2.35 -7.69
N LEU A 334 24.55 3.07 -8.39
CA LEU A 334 25.50 4.01 -7.81
C LEU A 334 24.78 5.17 -7.10
N PHE A 335 23.75 5.75 -7.71
CA PHE A 335 22.93 6.79 -7.09
C PHE A 335 22.19 6.27 -5.84
N ALA A 336 21.62 5.07 -5.90
CA ALA A 336 20.97 4.44 -4.76
C ALA A 336 21.95 4.24 -3.57
N LEU A 337 23.14 3.70 -3.83
CA LEU A 337 24.19 3.55 -2.83
C LEU A 337 24.66 4.91 -2.29
N TYR A 338 24.78 5.94 -3.14
CA TYR A 338 25.12 7.30 -2.70
C TYR A 338 24.09 7.87 -1.72
N CYS A 339 22.78 7.69 -2.00
CA CYS A 339 21.70 8.09 -1.10
C CYS A 339 21.78 7.36 0.24
N LEU A 340 21.88 6.03 0.23
CA LEU A 340 21.94 5.22 1.44
C LEU A 340 23.16 5.55 2.31
N TYR A 341 24.34 5.69 1.70
CA TYR A 341 25.56 6.06 2.41
C TYR A 341 25.46 7.44 3.07
N ASN A 342 24.85 8.42 2.41
CA ASN A 342 24.65 9.75 3.01
C ASN A 342 23.63 9.71 4.16
N LEU A 343 22.54 8.93 4.06
CA LEU A 343 21.57 8.75 5.15
C LEU A 343 22.23 8.11 6.39
N MET A 344 23.05 7.08 6.19
CA MET A 344 23.74 6.35 7.27
C MET A 344 24.76 7.17 8.07
N ARG A 345 25.09 8.40 7.64
CA ARG A 345 25.94 9.33 8.41
C ARG A 345 25.30 9.82 9.72
N ASN A 346 24.00 9.60 9.90
CA ASN A 346 23.26 9.86 11.14
C ASN A 346 22.75 8.52 11.69
N ASP A 347 23.14 8.20 12.94
CA ASP A 347 22.84 6.91 13.58
C ASP A 347 21.34 6.59 13.67
N GLN A 348 20.46 7.61 13.75
CA GLN A 348 19.01 7.41 13.72
C GLN A 348 18.56 6.78 12.39
N TYR A 349 19.05 7.29 11.27
CA TYR A 349 18.72 6.77 9.95
C TYR A 349 19.47 5.47 9.63
N LYS A 350 20.63 5.22 10.26
CA LYS A 350 21.38 3.97 10.11
C LYS A 350 20.54 2.73 10.49
N VAL A 351 19.77 2.81 11.58
CA VAL A 351 18.86 1.73 12.01
C VAL A 351 17.72 1.53 11.00
N GLU A 352 17.14 2.61 10.50
CA GLU A 352 16.06 2.54 9.51
C GLU A 352 16.57 2.03 8.15
N VAL A 353 17.77 2.41 7.72
CA VAL A 353 18.43 1.85 6.52
C VAL A 353 18.59 0.34 6.66
N TRP A 354 19.06 -0.16 7.81
CA TRP A 354 19.19 -1.59 8.08
C TRP A 354 17.83 -2.32 8.03
N LYS A 355 16.78 -1.77 8.63
CA LYS A 355 15.41 -2.30 8.53
C LYS A 355 14.92 -2.33 7.07
N GLY A 356 15.14 -1.24 6.33
CA GLY A 356 14.74 -1.15 4.94
C GLY A 356 15.42 -2.21 4.07
N LEU A 357 16.74 -2.39 4.23
CA LEU A 357 17.52 -3.39 3.51
C LEU A 357 17.12 -4.82 3.87
N SER A 358 16.81 -5.12 5.15
CA SER A 358 16.40 -6.47 5.56
C SER A 358 15.01 -6.87 5.03
N VAL A 359 14.06 -5.92 4.93
CA VAL A 359 12.69 -6.21 4.46
C VAL A 359 12.56 -6.26 2.93
N ASN A 360 13.44 -5.58 2.18
CA ASN A 360 13.31 -5.39 0.72
C ASN A 360 14.35 -6.15 -0.12
N ASN A 361 14.91 -7.26 0.40
CA ASN A 361 16.06 -7.99 -0.18
C ASN A 361 17.33 -7.14 -0.39
N GLY A 362 17.38 -5.94 0.19
CA GLY A 362 18.48 -4.99 0.06
C GLY A 362 19.83 -5.53 0.51
N VAL A 363 19.87 -6.37 1.56
CA VAL A 363 21.11 -7.04 2.01
C VAL A 363 21.69 -7.92 0.90
N GLN A 364 20.85 -8.71 0.24
CA GLN A 364 21.26 -9.52 -0.92
C GLN A 364 21.72 -8.66 -2.09
N SER A 365 21.09 -7.50 -2.31
CA SER A 365 21.53 -6.52 -3.31
C SER A 365 22.92 -5.99 -2.98
N ILE A 366 23.23 -5.62 -1.73
CA ILE A 366 24.57 -5.19 -1.32
C ILE A 366 25.61 -6.26 -1.64
N PHE A 367 25.36 -7.54 -1.34
CA PHE A 367 26.30 -8.63 -1.68
C PHE A 367 26.53 -8.79 -3.20
N LEU A 368 25.49 -8.66 -4.01
CA LEU A 368 25.63 -8.65 -5.48
C LEU A 368 26.42 -7.44 -5.97
N LEU A 369 26.22 -6.26 -5.36
CA LEU A 369 26.88 -5.01 -5.74
C LEU A 369 28.35 -4.94 -5.30
N LEU A 370 28.77 -5.68 -4.26
CA LEU A 370 30.18 -5.90 -3.91
C LEU A 370 30.97 -6.59 -5.05
N HIS A 371 30.27 -7.32 -5.91
CA HIS A 371 30.81 -8.05 -7.07
C HIS A 371 30.50 -7.34 -8.41
N SER A 372 30.02 -6.10 -8.38
CA SER A 372 29.72 -5.32 -9.59
C SER A 372 30.98 -5.05 -10.42
N SER A 373 30.84 -5.02 -11.75
CA SER A 373 31.90 -4.58 -12.65
C SER A 373 32.21 -3.08 -12.56
N HIS A 374 31.34 -2.29 -11.91
CA HIS A 374 31.47 -0.84 -11.80
C HIS A 374 32.24 -0.43 -10.52
N PRO A 375 33.46 0.14 -10.60
CA PRO A 375 34.33 0.31 -9.43
C PRO A 375 33.73 1.13 -8.28
N LYS A 376 33.02 2.22 -8.57
CA LYS A 376 32.39 3.07 -7.55
C LYS A 376 31.17 2.43 -6.88
N VAL A 377 30.52 1.47 -7.56
CA VAL A 377 29.42 0.70 -6.97
C VAL A 377 29.98 -0.24 -5.91
N VAL A 378 31.06 -0.97 -6.23
CA VAL A 378 31.81 -1.80 -5.27
C VAL A 378 32.32 -0.96 -4.09
N GLU A 379 32.87 0.23 -4.35
CA GLU A 379 33.38 1.13 -3.30
C GLU A 379 32.29 1.55 -2.31
N LEU A 380 31.12 2.03 -2.79
CA LEU A 380 30.03 2.46 -1.90
C LEU A 380 29.31 1.27 -1.24
N ALA A 381 29.13 0.15 -1.95
CA ALA A 381 28.57 -1.07 -1.39
C ALA A 381 29.42 -1.58 -0.21
N ARG A 382 30.76 -1.56 -0.35
CA ARG A 382 31.68 -1.94 0.73
C ARG A 382 31.58 -0.99 1.93
N LYS A 383 31.62 0.33 1.71
CA LYS A 383 31.44 1.32 2.79
C LYS A 383 30.12 1.15 3.54
N ILE A 384 29.03 0.82 2.83
CA ILE A 384 27.72 0.53 3.45
C ILE A 384 27.78 -0.77 4.25
N ALA A 385 28.35 -1.84 3.68
CA ALA A 385 28.49 -3.13 4.35
C ALA A 385 29.30 -3.01 5.64
N ASP A 386 30.47 -2.37 5.58
CA ASP A 386 31.35 -2.12 6.72
C ASP A 386 30.62 -1.32 7.83
N GLN A 387 29.90 -0.25 7.46
CA GLN A 387 29.19 0.58 8.43
C GLN A 387 28.01 -0.14 9.09
N LEU A 388 27.29 -1.00 8.36
CA LEU A 388 26.14 -1.77 8.86
C LEU A 388 26.53 -3.11 9.48
N GLN A 389 27.82 -3.47 9.50
CA GLN A 389 28.30 -4.79 9.90
C GLN A 389 27.61 -5.91 9.09
N ILE A 390 27.36 -5.65 7.80
CA ILE A 390 26.96 -6.68 6.83
C ILE A 390 28.22 -7.43 6.44
N GLU A 391 28.61 -8.38 7.28
CA GLU A 391 29.68 -9.32 6.97
C GLU A 391 29.24 -10.17 5.77
N GLU A 392 30.10 -10.32 4.76
CA GLU A 392 29.96 -11.45 3.84
C GLU A 392 29.98 -12.74 4.67
N PRO A 393 29.02 -13.66 4.48
CA PRO A 393 29.01 -14.91 5.23
C PRO A 393 30.34 -15.65 4.97
N SER A 394 31.17 -15.71 6.01
CA SER A 394 32.49 -16.36 5.94
C SER A 394 32.39 -17.76 5.33
N VAL A 395 33.40 -18.12 4.52
CA VAL A 395 33.35 -19.31 3.64
C VAL A 395 33.06 -20.58 4.45
N THR A 396 31.79 -21.00 4.41
CA THR A 396 31.42 -22.38 4.65
C THR A 396 31.74 -23.15 3.37
N VAL A 397 32.25 -24.39 3.49
CA VAL A 397 32.45 -25.26 2.33
C VAL A 397 31.14 -25.37 1.55
N ASN A 398 31.19 -25.15 0.24
CA ASN A 398 30.01 -25.01 -0.59
C ASN A 398 29.07 -26.23 -0.51
N THR A 399 27.94 -26.07 0.19
CA THR A 399 26.92 -27.10 0.37
C THR A 399 25.86 -27.12 -0.75
N THR A 400 26.02 -26.38 -1.86
CA THR A 400 25.07 -26.49 -3.00
C THR A 400 24.97 -27.91 -3.57
N LYS A 401 25.96 -28.78 -3.26
CA LYS A 401 25.87 -30.22 -3.51
C LYS A 401 24.89 -30.96 -2.60
N ILE A 402 24.70 -30.59 -1.34
CA ILE A 402 23.91 -31.42 -0.39
C ILE A 402 22.45 -31.57 -0.83
N GLY A 403 21.82 -30.50 -1.31
CA GLY A 403 20.45 -30.58 -1.85
C GLY A 403 20.39 -31.48 -3.10
N THR A 404 21.39 -31.41 -3.97
CA THR A 404 21.47 -32.27 -5.17
C THR A 404 21.85 -33.72 -4.87
N ASP A 405 22.60 -33.97 -3.80
CA ASP A 405 23.02 -35.30 -3.37
C ASP A 405 21.88 -36.00 -2.61
N LEU A 406 21.19 -35.29 -1.71
CA LEU A 406 19.96 -35.78 -1.08
C LEU A 406 18.85 -36.01 -2.11
N LYS A 407 18.74 -35.17 -3.17
CA LYS A 407 17.78 -35.40 -4.26
C LYS A 407 17.99 -36.72 -5.02
N LYS A 408 19.18 -37.34 -4.95
CA LYS A 408 19.43 -38.70 -5.50
C LYS A 408 18.82 -39.83 -4.64
N LEU A 409 18.56 -39.54 -3.36
CA LEU A 409 17.91 -40.44 -2.40
C LEU A 409 16.38 -40.26 -2.39
N PHE A 410 15.86 -39.18 -2.99
CA PHE A 410 14.43 -38.91 -3.04
C PHE A 410 13.72 -39.89 -3.99
N ASN A 411 12.67 -40.55 -3.49
CA ASN A 411 11.91 -41.57 -4.20
C ASN A 411 12.77 -42.72 -4.77
N ASN A 412 13.89 -43.02 -4.12
CA ASN A 412 14.73 -44.18 -4.41
C ASN A 412 14.52 -45.23 -3.31
N SER A 413 14.25 -46.48 -3.69
CA SER A 413 14.09 -47.58 -2.72
C SER A 413 15.40 -48.00 -2.06
N GLU A 414 16.54 -47.64 -2.64
CA GLU A 414 17.87 -47.87 -2.05
C GLU A 414 18.04 -47.03 -0.76
N PHE A 415 18.38 -47.69 0.35
CA PHE A 415 18.53 -47.13 1.70
C PHE A 415 17.28 -46.48 2.35
N SER A 416 16.15 -46.37 1.64
CA SER A 416 14.88 -45.90 2.23
C SER A 416 14.36 -46.86 3.31
N ASP A 417 13.97 -46.29 4.45
CA ASP A 417 13.44 -47.00 5.64
C ASP A 417 11.93 -46.76 5.87
N VAL A 418 11.29 -45.99 4.98
CA VAL A 418 9.84 -45.79 4.94
C VAL A 418 9.35 -45.57 3.50
N CYS A 419 8.10 -45.93 3.25
CA CYS A 419 7.38 -45.65 2.02
C CYS A 419 6.01 -45.05 2.34
N PHE A 420 5.62 -44.00 1.66
CA PHE A 420 4.26 -43.46 1.70
C PHE A 420 3.44 -44.03 0.54
N VAL A 421 2.18 -44.41 0.78
CA VAL A 421 1.25 -44.87 -0.25
C VAL A 421 0.18 -43.80 -0.46
N CYS A 422 0.15 -43.22 -1.66
CA CYS A 422 -0.74 -42.14 -2.08
C CYS A 422 -1.27 -42.47 -3.48
N ASP A 423 -2.59 -42.42 -3.71
CA ASP A 423 -3.24 -42.87 -4.96
C ASP A 423 -2.75 -44.25 -5.46
N ASP A 424 -2.67 -45.23 -4.54
CA ASP A 424 -2.11 -46.59 -4.74
C ASP A 424 -0.65 -46.64 -5.25
N LYS A 425 0.06 -45.51 -5.28
CA LYS A 425 1.46 -45.39 -5.70
C LYS A 425 2.38 -45.19 -4.50
N LYS A 426 3.59 -45.72 -4.63
CA LYS A 426 4.63 -45.73 -3.58
C LYS A 426 5.60 -44.58 -3.76
N LEU A 427 5.88 -43.87 -2.66
CA LEU A 427 6.89 -42.82 -2.53
C LEU A 427 7.91 -43.24 -1.47
N TYR A 428 9.11 -43.63 -1.91
CA TYR A 428 10.18 -44.07 -1.02
C TYR A 428 10.86 -42.87 -0.34
N ALA A 429 11.07 -42.96 0.97
CA ALA A 429 11.66 -41.89 1.76
C ALA A 429 12.48 -42.41 2.95
N HIS A 430 13.14 -41.47 3.63
CA HIS A 430 14.00 -41.74 4.77
C HIS A 430 13.47 -41.01 6.03
N LYS A 431 13.13 -41.75 7.09
CA LYS A 431 12.52 -41.24 8.33
C LYS A 431 13.38 -40.14 8.97
N ALA A 432 14.70 -40.30 8.97
CA ALA A 432 15.63 -39.30 9.51
C ALA A 432 15.60 -37.95 8.77
N ILE A 433 15.52 -37.96 7.43
CA ILE A 433 15.43 -36.73 6.62
C ILE A 433 14.06 -36.07 6.86
N CYS A 434 12.99 -36.85 6.79
CA CYS A 434 11.63 -36.36 6.98
C CYS A 434 11.43 -35.76 8.40
N ALA A 435 11.88 -36.44 9.45
CA ALA A 435 11.78 -35.99 10.85
C ALA A 435 12.62 -34.75 11.18
N SER A 436 13.77 -34.56 10.53
CA SER A 436 14.62 -33.39 10.76
C SER A 436 14.13 -32.13 10.03
N ARG A 437 13.23 -32.30 9.06
CA ARG A 437 12.75 -31.22 8.17
C ARG A 437 11.26 -30.89 8.33
N CYS A 438 10.45 -31.80 8.89
CA CYS A 438 9.02 -31.63 9.13
C CYS A 438 8.65 -32.13 10.54
N GLU A 439 8.08 -31.24 11.35
CA GLU A 439 7.65 -31.53 12.73
C GLU A 439 6.56 -32.62 12.76
N GLN A 440 5.59 -32.53 11.86
CA GLN A 440 4.47 -33.47 11.73
C GLN A 440 4.96 -34.88 11.38
N MET A 441 5.94 -34.99 10.47
CA MET A 441 6.57 -36.28 10.15
C MET A 441 7.40 -36.80 11.32
N ARG A 442 8.11 -35.94 12.07
CA ARG A 442 8.78 -36.36 13.30
C ARG A 442 7.79 -36.92 14.32
N ALA A 443 6.67 -36.24 14.54
CA ALA A 443 5.61 -36.71 15.43
C ALA A 443 5.07 -38.07 14.97
N MET A 444 4.73 -38.21 13.68
CA MET A 444 4.26 -39.45 13.04
C MET A 444 5.21 -40.65 13.24
N PHE A 445 6.53 -40.44 13.14
CA PHE A 445 7.49 -41.54 13.35
C PHE A 445 7.85 -41.78 14.82
N THR A 446 7.65 -40.80 15.71
CA THR A 446 7.99 -40.93 17.14
C THR A 446 6.82 -41.48 17.95
N TRP A 447 5.59 -41.14 17.58
CA TRP A 447 4.37 -41.42 18.33
C TRP A 447 3.30 -41.98 17.39
N GLY A 448 2.68 -43.09 17.78
CA GLY A 448 1.62 -43.72 17.00
C GLY A 448 2.00 -45.09 16.44
N ARG A 449 1.17 -45.60 15.54
CA ARG A 449 1.29 -46.93 14.93
C ARG A 449 2.35 -46.94 13.83
N GLU A 450 2.40 -45.84 13.09
CA GLU A 450 3.28 -45.46 11.99
C GLU A 450 4.77 -45.49 12.39
N SER A 451 5.07 -45.31 13.69
CA SER A 451 6.42 -45.46 14.25
C SER A 451 7.07 -46.80 13.91
N LYS A 452 6.28 -47.89 13.89
CA LYS A 452 6.73 -49.26 13.62
C LYS A 452 6.47 -49.73 12.20
N GLU A 453 5.73 -48.97 11.39
CA GLU A 453 5.39 -49.34 10.02
C GLU A 453 6.47 -48.84 9.05
N GLN A 454 6.74 -49.64 8.01
CA GLN A 454 7.61 -49.26 6.88
C GLN A 454 6.79 -48.74 5.69
N GLU A 455 5.46 -48.95 5.70
CA GLU A 455 4.54 -48.54 4.65
C GLU A 455 3.38 -47.78 5.30
N ILE A 456 3.27 -46.48 5.02
CA ILE A 456 2.29 -45.57 5.62
C ILE A 456 1.30 -45.14 4.54
N THR A 457 0.04 -45.56 4.67
CA THR A 457 -1.01 -45.23 3.71
C THR A 457 -1.65 -43.89 4.04
N LEU A 458 -1.64 -42.97 3.06
CA LEU A 458 -2.17 -41.61 3.18
C LEU A 458 -3.28 -41.39 2.13
N PRO A 459 -4.48 -41.98 2.33
CA PRO A 459 -5.52 -42.13 1.30
C PRO A 459 -6.24 -40.81 0.92
N HIS A 460 -5.85 -39.70 1.53
CA HIS A 460 -6.43 -38.37 1.27
C HIS A 460 -5.42 -37.38 0.65
N ILE A 461 -4.15 -37.78 0.49
CA ILE A 461 -3.11 -36.94 -0.09
C ILE A 461 -2.88 -37.37 -1.54
N PRO A 462 -3.10 -36.50 -2.54
CA PRO A 462 -2.77 -36.79 -3.92
C PRO A 462 -1.27 -37.06 -4.08
N TYR A 463 -0.91 -38.06 -4.88
CA TYR A 463 0.47 -38.48 -5.11
C TYR A 463 1.38 -37.30 -5.52
N GLN A 464 0.89 -36.41 -6.39
CA GLN A 464 1.67 -35.25 -6.86
C GLN A 464 1.94 -34.22 -5.76
N ALA A 465 0.99 -34.00 -4.85
CA ALA A 465 1.19 -33.11 -3.72
C ALA A 465 2.19 -33.71 -2.71
N MET A 466 2.07 -35.00 -2.41
CA MET A 466 3.03 -35.70 -1.55
C MET A 466 4.44 -35.75 -2.17
N TYR A 467 4.54 -35.93 -3.49
CA TYR A 467 5.80 -35.83 -4.23
C TYR A 467 6.44 -34.45 -4.06
N GLY A 468 5.70 -33.36 -4.25
CA GLY A 468 6.21 -31.99 -4.07
C GLY A 468 6.61 -31.67 -2.61
N VAL A 469 5.83 -32.14 -1.64
CA VAL A 469 6.15 -32.04 -0.20
C VAL A 469 7.48 -32.74 0.11
N LEU A 470 7.68 -33.96 -0.38
CA LEU A 470 8.92 -34.72 -0.16
C LEU A 470 10.10 -34.12 -0.96
N GLU A 471 9.91 -33.69 -2.19
CA GLU A 471 10.96 -33.01 -2.99
C GLU A 471 11.50 -31.79 -2.22
N TYR A 472 10.60 -30.98 -1.65
CA TYR A 472 10.94 -29.83 -0.83
C TYR A 472 11.65 -30.20 0.48
N ILE A 473 11.21 -31.26 1.17
CA ILE A 473 11.86 -31.77 2.38
C ILE A 473 13.33 -32.13 2.11
N TYR A 474 13.62 -32.79 0.99
CA TYR A 474 14.95 -33.28 0.62
C TYR A 474 15.90 -32.21 0.11
N CYS A 475 15.43 -31.29 -0.75
CA CYS A 475 16.30 -30.36 -1.45
C CYS A 475 15.90 -28.87 -1.36
N GLY A 476 14.81 -28.54 -0.67
CA GLY A 476 14.30 -27.17 -0.55
C GLY A 476 13.64 -26.63 -1.82
N LEU A 477 13.47 -27.46 -2.85
CA LEU A 477 12.85 -27.12 -4.13
C LEU A 477 11.58 -27.96 -4.31
N ALA A 478 10.56 -27.37 -4.93
CA ALA A 478 9.42 -28.09 -5.48
C ALA A 478 9.07 -27.48 -6.83
N THR A 479 8.63 -28.31 -7.78
CA THR A 479 8.08 -27.80 -9.06
C THR A 479 6.65 -27.34 -8.85
N ILE A 480 6.39 -26.03 -8.90
CA ILE A 480 5.06 -25.43 -8.70
C ILE A 480 4.49 -24.98 -10.04
N ASN A 481 3.27 -25.41 -10.35
CA ASN A 481 2.50 -25.04 -11.54
C ASN A 481 1.01 -24.86 -11.19
N TRP A 482 0.20 -24.39 -12.14
CA TRP A 482 -1.23 -24.18 -11.91
C TRP A 482 -1.95 -25.48 -11.50
N GLU A 483 -1.57 -26.60 -12.09
CA GLU A 483 -2.18 -27.91 -11.85
C GLU A 483 -1.94 -28.43 -10.42
N ASN A 484 -0.89 -27.99 -9.72
CA ASN A 484 -0.54 -28.47 -8.38
C ASN A 484 -0.53 -27.41 -7.28
N ALA A 485 -0.50 -26.11 -7.61
CA ALA A 485 -0.22 -25.06 -6.62
C ALA A 485 -1.24 -24.99 -5.47
N CYS A 486 -2.53 -25.21 -5.73
CA CYS A 486 -3.57 -25.18 -4.71
C CYS A 486 -3.47 -26.37 -3.74
N ASP A 487 -3.30 -27.59 -4.27
CA ASP A 487 -3.13 -28.81 -3.45
C ASP A 487 -1.79 -28.79 -2.70
N LEU A 488 -0.71 -28.35 -3.35
CA LEU A 488 0.60 -28.25 -2.72
C LEU A 488 0.61 -27.21 -1.60
N LEU A 489 -0.13 -26.10 -1.74
CA LEU A 489 -0.35 -25.12 -0.67
C LEU A 489 -1.10 -25.75 0.52
N GLN A 490 -2.18 -26.50 0.27
CA GLN A 490 -2.91 -27.24 1.30
C GLN A 490 -2.00 -28.18 2.09
N TRP A 491 -1.22 -29.02 1.41
CA TRP A 491 -0.39 -30.01 2.07
C TRP A 491 0.87 -29.40 2.70
N ALA A 492 1.40 -28.30 2.15
CA ALA A 492 2.43 -27.50 2.81
C ALA A 492 1.93 -26.89 4.13
N ASP A 493 0.68 -26.43 4.19
CA ASP A 493 0.07 -25.94 5.44
C ASP A 493 -0.10 -27.08 6.47
N PHE A 494 -0.65 -28.23 6.03
CA PHE A 494 -0.82 -29.42 6.86
C PHE A 494 0.50 -29.94 7.48
N PHE A 495 1.56 -30.03 6.67
CA PHE A 495 2.91 -30.40 7.12
C PHE A 495 3.72 -29.23 7.71
N SER A 496 3.10 -28.05 7.89
CA SER A 496 3.70 -26.80 8.39
C SER A 496 5.01 -26.38 7.72
N LEU A 497 5.13 -26.66 6.43
CA LEU A 497 6.25 -26.28 5.57
C LEU A 497 6.07 -24.83 5.09
N ALA A 498 6.21 -23.88 6.01
CA ALA A 498 5.93 -22.46 5.78
C ALA A 498 6.60 -21.89 4.51
N GLY A 499 7.85 -22.26 4.22
CA GLY A 499 8.54 -21.82 3.01
C GLY A 499 7.92 -22.35 1.71
N LEU A 500 7.51 -23.62 1.69
CA LEU A 500 6.80 -24.22 0.55
C LEU A 500 5.43 -23.58 0.35
N LYS A 501 4.69 -23.35 1.45
CA LYS A 501 3.41 -22.62 1.44
C LYS A 501 3.59 -21.22 0.85
N SER A 502 4.59 -20.46 1.32
CA SER A 502 4.91 -19.13 0.79
C SER A 502 5.31 -19.15 -0.69
N SER A 503 6.01 -20.19 -1.17
CA SER A 503 6.30 -20.36 -2.59
C SER A 503 5.05 -20.62 -3.43
N CYS A 504 4.08 -21.39 -2.90
CA CYS A 504 2.78 -21.59 -3.56
C CYS A 504 1.96 -20.29 -3.57
N GLU A 505 1.91 -19.55 -2.45
CA GLU A 505 1.27 -18.23 -2.38
C GLU A 505 1.87 -17.24 -3.39
N PHE A 506 3.20 -17.22 -3.50
CA PHE A 506 3.92 -16.37 -4.46
C PHE A 506 3.59 -16.74 -5.91
N TYR A 507 3.56 -18.04 -6.25
CA TYR A 507 3.16 -18.50 -7.58
C TYR A 507 1.71 -18.07 -7.89
N LEU A 508 0.76 -18.42 -7.02
CA LEU A 508 -0.66 -18.10 -7.21
C LEU A 508 -0.91 -16.59 -7.34
N TRP A 509 -0.14 -15.75 -6.65
CA TRP A 509 -0.23 -14.29 -6.79
C TRP A 509 0.16 -13.79 -8.19
N HIS A 510 1.21 -14.35 -8.80
CA HIS A 510 1.71 -13.87 -10.10
C HIS A 510 0.83 -14.30 -11.29
N TYR A 511 0.02 -15.34 -11.13
CA TYR A 511 -0.79 -15.93 -12.21
C TYR A 511 -2.31 -15.74 -12.00
N ILE A 512 -2.75 -14.76 -11.21
CA ILE A 512 -4.19 -14.45 -11.06
C ILE A 512 -4.78 -13.94 -12.37
N ASP A 513 -5.86 -14.58 -12.84
CA ASP A 513 -6.63 -14.19 -14.02
C ASP A 513 -8.16 -14.23 -13.77
N LEU A 514 -8.97 -14.00 -14.81
CA LEU A 514 -10.43 -13.95 -14.71
C LEU A 514 -11.08 -15.29 -14.41
N GLU A 515 -10.48 -16.41 -14.84
CA GLU A 515 -11.02 -17.75 -14.69
C GLU A 515 -10.64 -18.33 -13.32
N ASN A 516 -9.40 -18.10 -12.88
CA ASN A 516 -8.83 -18.72 -11.70
C ASN A 516 -9.01 -17.92 -10.40
N ALA A 517 -9.24 -16.59 -10.46
CA ALA A 517 -9.36 -15.76 -9.27
C ALA A 517 -10.41 -16.24 -8.23
N PRO A 518 -11.59 -16.78 -8.60
CA PRO A 518 -12.53 -17.32 -7.62
C PRO A 518 -11.97 -18.52 -6.84
N ILE A 519 -11.21 -19.40 -7.52
CA ILE A 519 -10.56 -20.58 -6.92
C ILE A 519 -9.47 -20.13 -5.97
N ILE A 520 -8.57 -19.25 -6.43
CA ILE A 520 -7.45 -18.72 -5.64
C ILE A 520 -7.95 -18.00 -4.39
N LEU A 521 -9.03 -17.20 -4.50
CA LEU A 521 -9.63 -16.52 -3.35
C LEU A 521 -10.15 -17.50 -2.30
N SER A 522 -10.81 -18.58 -2.71
CA SER A 522 -11.33 -19.63 -1.82
C SER A 522 -10.22 -20.41 -1.11
N VAL A 523 -9.15 -20.75 -1.83
CA VAL A 523 -7.95 -21.40 -1.28
C VAL A 523 -7.24 -20.47 -0.29
N ALA A 524 -7.03 -19.20 -0.67
CA ALA A 524 -6.34 -18.23 0.17
C ALA A 524 -7.08 -17.90 1.47
N ASP A 525 -8.42 -17.85 1.43
CA ASP A 525 -9.26 -17.72 2.63
C ASP A 525 -9.11 -18.96 3.54
N ARG A 526 -9.34 -20.16 2.98
CA ARG A 526 -9.32 -21.44 3.69
C ARG A 526 -8.02 -21.70 4.46
N TYR A 527 -6.87 -21.46 3.82
CA TYR A 527 -5.54 -21.67 4.42
C TYR A 527 -4.95 -20.38 5.01
N ARG A 528 -5.77 -19.35 5.27
CA ARG A 528 -5.39 -18.10 5.95
C ARG A 528 -4.20 -17.37 5.32
N CYS A 529 -4.11 -17.40 3.99
CA CYS A 529 -3.11 -16.72 3.18
C CYS A 529 -3.50 -15.24 3.01
N ILE A 530 -3.37 -14.46 4.09
CA ILE A 530 -3.98 -13.11 4.23
C ILE A 530 -3.64 -12.18 3.06
N GLN A 531 -2.39 -12.19 2.59
CA GLN A 531 -1.95 -11.29 1.50
C GLN A 531 -2.53 -11.74 0.16
N LEU A 532 -2.40 -13.02 -0.20
CA LEU A 532 -2.98 -13.59 -1.42
C LEU A 532 -4.50 -13.36 -1.47
N ARG A 533 -5.20 -13.59 -0.36
CA ARG A 533 -6.64 -13.33 -0.20
C ARG A 533 -7.00 -11.87 -0.50
N ASN A 534 -6.24 -10.93 0.05
CA ASN A 534 -6.49 -9.50 -0.15
C ASN A 534 -6.23 -9.04 -1.59
N VAL A 535 -5.14 -9.52 -2.23
CA VAL A 535 -4.85 -9.22 -3.63
C VAL A 535 -5.92 -9.81 -4.54
N CYS A 536 -6.25 -11.08 -4.36
CA CYS A 536 -7.25 -11.78 -5.18
C CYS A 536 -8.65 -11.15 -5.02
N ALA A 537 -9.03 -10.76 -3.80
CA ALA A 537 -10.25 -10.00 -3.55
C ALA A 537 -10.29 -8.67 -4.32
N ASN A 538 -9.19 -7.90 -4.29
CA ASN A 538 -9.11 -6.64 -5.03
C ASN A 538 -9.15 -6.86 -6.56
N PHE A 539 -8.56 -7.95 -7.07
CA PHE A 539 -8.65 -8.32 -8.48
C PHE A 539 -10.09 -8.67 -8.90
N VAL A 540 -10.80 -9.45 -8.08
CA VAL A 540 -12.22 -9.79 -8.29
C VAL A 540 -13.07 -8.52 -8.33
N ILE A 541 -12.89 -7.59 -7.39
CA ILE A 541 -13.61 -6.32 -7.35
C ILE A 541 -13.31 -5.44 -8.58
N ARG A 542 -12.05 -5.35 -8.99
CA ARG A 542 -11.63 -4.57 -10.19
C ARG A 542 -12.22 -5.13 -11.48
N ASN A 543 -12.51 -6.43 -11.55
CA ASN A 543 -13.04 -7.13 -12.72
C ASN A 543 -14.47 -7.65 -12.54
N TRP A 544 -15.24 -7.08 -11.60
CA TRP A 544 -16.52 -7.61 -11.14
C TRP A 544 -17.46 -8.02 -12.27
N ASP A 545 -17.74 -7.11 -13.20
CA ASP A 545 -18.68 -7.33 -14.30
C ASP A 545 -18.31 -8.48 -15.24
N LYS A 546 -17.07 -8.98 -15.19
CA LYS A 546 -16.61 -10.16 -15.96
C LYS A 546 -16.62 -11.45 -15.15
N ILE A 547 -16.39 -11.36 -13.84
CA ILE A 547 -16.28 -12.52 -12.94
C ILE A 547 -17.64 -12.92 -12.38
N LYS A 548 -18.57 -11.96 -12.26
CA LYS A 548 -19.73 -12.09 -11.39
C LYS A 548 -20.67 -13.23 -11.77
N ASP A 549 -20.87 -13.44 -13.06
CA ASP A 549 -21.75 -14.46 -13.60
C ASP A 549 -20.99 -15.75 -14.01
N THR A 550 -19.72 -15.92 -13.60
CA THR A 550 -18.90 -17.09 -13.95
C THR A 550 -19.21 -18.32 -13.08
N GLU A 551 -19.11 -19.52 -13.66
CA GLU A 551 -19.29 -20.78 -12.93
C GLU A 551 -18.32 -20.93 -11.75
N ASN A 552 -17.06 -20.50 -11.90
CA ASN A 552 -16.08 -20.57 -10.82
C ASN A 552 -16.47 -19.64 -9.65
N TRP A 553 -17.01 -18.45 -9.91
CA TRP A 553 -17.55 -17.61 -8.84
C TRP A 553 -18.77 -18.24 -8.15
N ILE A 554 -19.69 -18.79 -8.94
CA ILE A 554 -20.92 -19.40 -8.41
C ILE A 554 -20.59 -20.62 -7.55
N ASN A 555 -19.70 -21.51 -8.03
CA ASN A 555 -19.48 -22.84 -7.45
C ASN A 555 -18.33 -22.93 -6.43
N GLN A 556 -17.24 -22.15 -6.60
CA GLN A 556 -16.00 -22.32 -5.80
C GLN A 556 -15.93 -21.38 -4.58
N VAL A 557 -16.70 -20.29 -4.58
CA VAL A 557 -16.66 -19.25 -3.55
C VAL A 557 -17.82 -19.45 -2.56
N SER A 558 -17.50 -19.58 -1.27
CA SER A 558 -18.50 -19.74 -0.20
C SER A 558 -19.36 -18.49 -0.02
N PRO A 559 -20.56 -18.60 0.59
CA PRO A 559 -21.40 -17.44 0.92
C PRO A 559 -20.65 -16.38 1.73
N ASP A 560 -19.90 -16.76 2.77
CA ASP A 560 -19.15 -15.83 3.62
C ASP A 560 -18.12 -14.98 2.84
N ILE A 561 -17.47 -15.58 1.83
CA ILE A 561 -16.52 -14.87 0.96
C ILE A 561 -17.28 -13.98 -0.04
N LYS A 562 -18.44 -14.41 -0.55
CA LYS A 562 -19.31 -13.59 -1.41
C LYS A 562 -19.79 -12.34 -0.66
N ASP A 563 -20.21 -12.49 0.59
CA ASP A 563 -20.64 -11.39 1.46
C ASP A 563 -19.47 -10.45 1.78
N PHE A 564 -18.28 -10.99 2.12
CA PHE A 564 -17.07 -10.18 2.30
C PHE A 564 -16.70 -9.33 1.06
N ILE A 565 -16.87 -9.87 -0.15
CA ILE A 565 -16.62 -9.12 -1.39
C ILE A 565 -17.74 -8.12 -1.66
N LEU A 566 -19.00 -8.46 -1.39
CA LEU A 566 -20.12 -7.53 -1.49
C LEU A 566 -19.98 -6.34 -0.54
N ASP A 567 -19.64 -6.56 0.73
CA ASP A 567 -19.39 -5.49 1.70
C ASP A 567 -18.28 -4.54 1.23
N LYS A 568 -17.20 -5.10 0.67
CA LYS A 568 -16.14 -4.29 0.04
C LYS A 568 -16.66 -3.49 -1.16
N ILE A 569 -17.47 -4.08 -2.04
CA ILE A 569 -18.07 -3.38 -3.18
C ILE A 569 -19.00 -2.28 -2.70
N TYR A 570 -19.87 -2.57 -1.73
CA TYR A 570 -20.75 -1.58 -1.11
C TYR A 570 -19.95 -0.42 -0.51
N SER A 571 -18.88 -0.67 0.25
CA SER A 571 -18.00 0.40 0.78
C SER A 571 -17.33 1.29 -0.29
N LEU A 572 -17.27 0.84 -1.55
CA LEU A 572 -16.74 1.61 -2.67
C LEU A 572 -17.82 2.41 -3.43
N ILE A 573 -19.10 2.05 -3.30
CA ILE A 573 -20.22 2.64 -4.05
C ILE A 573 -21.27 3.35 -3.20
N THR A 574 -21.36 3.07 -1.90
CA THR A 574 -22.27 3.78 -1.00
C THR A 574 -21.73 5.18 -0.69
N CYS A 575 -22.65 6.13 -0.58
CA CYS A 575 -22.33 7.41 0.06
C CYS A 575 -22.13 7.18 1.57
N SER A 576 -21.52 8.13 2.28
CA SER A 576 -21.30 8.09 3.74
C SER A 576 -22.59 7.91 4.57
N CYS A 577 -23.77 8.09 3.97
CA CYS A 577 -25.07 7.78 4.55
C CYS A 577 -25.54 6.31 4.38
N GLY A 578 -24.70 5.43 3.83
CA GLY A 578 -25.01 4.01 3.60
C GLY A 578 -25.86 3.72 2.35
N CYS A 579 -26.37 4.75 1.67
CA CYS A 579 -27.26 4.61 0.52
C CYS A 579 -26.54 4.65 -0.84
N VAL A 580 -27.08 3.94 -1.82
CA VAL A 580 -26.74 4.06 -3.26
C VAL A 580 -27.51 5.25 -3.87
N CYS A 581 -27.31 6.46 -3.34
CA CYS A 581 -28.10 7.65 -3.69
C CYS A 581 -27.51 8.47 -4.84
N ASN A 582 -28.40 9.14 -5.61
CA ASN A 582 -28.05 10.16 -6.63
C ASN A 582 -27.50 11.48 -6.04
N CYS A 583 -26.90 11.46 -4.85
CA CYS A 583 -26.44 12.64 -4.09
C CYS A 583 -25.30 13.44 -4.77
N ILE A 584 -24.94 13.12 -6.02
CA ILE A 584 -23.82 13.65 -6.80
C ILE A 584 -24.32 14.57 -7.96
N ASP A 585 -25.62 14.56 -8.28
CA ASP A 585 -26.17 15.43 -9.34
C ASP A 585 -26.44 16.85 -8.83
N ASP A 586 -25.47 17.76 -9.02
CA ASP A 586 -25.66 19.22 -8.92
C ASP A 586 -26.32 19.82 -10.19
N SER A 587 -26.93 18.98 -11.06
CA SER A 587 -27.55 19.42 -12.33
C SER A 587 -28.97 19.97 -12.19
N THR A 588 -29.54 20.00 -10.98
CA THR A 588 -30.74 20.81 -10.73
C THR A 588 -30.33 22.26 -10.57
N ASN A 589 -30.56 23.05 -11.63
CA ASN A 589 -30.69 24.51 -11.54
C ASN A 589 -31.45 24.88 -10.25
N PRO A 590 -31.06 25.93 -9.51
CA PRO A 590 -31.91 26.44 -8.45
C PRO A 590 -33.24 26.83 -9.09
N LYS A 591 -34.33 26.13 -8.75
CA LYS A 591 -35.65 26.67 -9.00
C LYS A 591 -35.72 28.02 -8.28
N PRO A 592 -36.26 29.07 -8.90
CA PRO A 592 -36.52 30.31 -8.20
C PRO A 592 -37.32 30.03 -6.93
N LEU A 593 -37.12 30.86 -5.90
CA LEU A 593 -38.07 30.97 -4.81
C LEU A 593 -39.39 31.48 -5.40
N ASP A 594 -40.33 30.56 -5.63
CA ASP A 594 -41.72 30.95 -5.88
C ASP A 594 -42.25 31.57 -4.58
N ALA A 595 -42.51 32.88 -4.66
CA ALA A 595 -43.21 33.61 -3.62
C ALA A 595 -44.71 33.25 -3.65
N GLU A 596 -45.41 33.63 -2.57
CA GLU A 596 -46.87 33.52 -2.39
C GLU A 596 -47.45 32.11 -2.14
N SER A 597 -47.61 31.77 -0.86
CA SER A 597 -48.94 31.80 -0.21
C SER A 597 -48.83 31.71 1.31
#